data_AF-A0A4Q2XTQ8-F1
#
_entry.id   AF-A0A4Q2XTQ8-F1
#
_cell.length_a   1.000
_cell.length_b   1.000
_cell.length_c   1.000
_cell.angle_alpha   90.00
_cell.angle_beta   90.00
_cell.angle_gamma   90.00
#
_symmetry.space_group_name_H-M   'P 1'
#
loop_
_entity.id
_entity.type
_entity.pdbx_description
1 polymer ?
#
loop_
_entity_poly.entity_id
_entity_poly.type
_entity_poly.pdbx_seq_one_letter_code
_entity_poly.pdbx_strand_id
1 'polypeptide(L)'
;MPTTFKIPPALSSVAVLTALPVSAEPVYFPGTGHYYEAVKAPAGVTRHQAGLAAAAKGGYLASISSEEENTFVFSLVNDLSWFTNLSMFGDRLGPWLGGISTATGWQWSTGEPFTHTKWKPGQPDTYAGFYQYLLFYDGANAGPTWGDHPGDAISGFELPRGYVIEYNQAPGTLVPSGVRLDIDREGTDEVMLSWPADATGWTLEFTTNPASGWAPFPAAPVISNGKFRVPDSTTVDPVRLYRLRQ
;
A
#
# COMPACT_ATOMS: atom_id res chain seq x y z
N MET A 1 -15.97 -55.73 34.49
CA MET A 1 -16.60 -54.98 33.39
C MET A 1 -15.77 -53.72 33.18
N PRO A 2 -15.10 -53.50 32.03
CA PRO A 2 -14.29 -52.31 31.81
C PRO A 2 -15.15 -51.20 31.19
N THR A 3 -15.07 -50.01 31.77
CA THR A 3 -15.76 -48.78 31.34
C THR A 3 -14.97 -48.12 30.20
N THR A 4 -15.52 -48.12 29.00
CA THR A 4 -14.91 -47.49 27.82
C THR A 4 -15.15 -45.98 27.83
N PHE A 5 -14.09 -45.18 27.92
CA PHE A 5 -14.14 -43.73 27.68
C PHE A 5 -14.17 -43.46 26.16
N LYS A 6 -15.19 -42.76 25.68
CA LYS A 6 -15.24 -42.22 24.30
C LYS A 6 -14.62 -40.81 24.30
N ILE A 7 -13.56 -40.63 23.53
CA ILE A 7 -13.00 -39.30 23.21
C ILE A 7 -13.85 -38.69 22.08
N PRO A 8 -14.33 -37.44 22.20
CA PRO A 8 -15.07 -36.79 21.12
C PRO A 8 -14.14 -36.41 19.95
N PRO A 9 -14.64 -36.38 18.70
CA PRO A 9 -13.82 -36.05 17.54
C PRO A 9 -13.36 -34.59 17.60
N ALA A 10 -12.06 -34.38 17.37
CA ALA A 10 -11.47 -33.06 17.23
C ALA A 10 -12.07 -32.34 16.01
N LEU A 11 -12.54 -31.11 16.21
CA LEU A 11 -12.91 -30.19 15.14
C LEU A 11 -11.62 -29.82 14.37
N SER A 12 -11.49 -30.29 13.14
CA SER A 12 -10.46 -29.81 12.22
C SER A 12 -10.80 -28.38 11.80
N SER A 13 -10.15 -27.40 12.43
CA SER A 13 -10.11 -26.03 11.92
C SER A 13 -9.35 -26.02 10.59
N VAL A 14 -10.07 -25.79 9.50
CA VAL A 14 -9.45 -25.51 8.20
C VAL A 14 -8.86 -24.10 8.28
N ALA A 15 -7.55 -24.01 8.49
CA ALA A 15 -6.82 -22.78 8.24
C ALA A 15 -6.78 -22.57 6.72
N VAL A 16 -7.49 -21.57 6.22
CA VAL A 16 -7.30 -21.09 4.85
C VAL A 16 -5.93 -20.42 4.81
N LEU A 17 -4.92 -21.16 4.37
CA LEU A 17 -3.58 -20.64 4.17
C LEU A 17 -3.59 -19.79 2.89
N THR A 18 -3.93 -18.50 2.99
CA THR A 18 -3.63 -17.57 1.92
C THR A 18 -2.11 -17.44 1.86
N ALA A 19 -1.48 -18.06 0.86
CA ALA A 19 -0.04 -17.95 0.65
C ALA A 19 0.32 -16.46 0.57
N LEU A 20 1.20 -16.01 1.47
CA LEU A 20 1.72 -14.65 1.44
C LEU A 20 2.45 -14.43 0.11
N PRO A 21 2.34 -13.23 -0.47
CA PRO A 21 3.00 -12.95 -1.72
C PRO A 21 4.53 -13.12 -1.59
N VAL A 22 5.15 -13.78 -2.56
CA VAL A 22 6.61 -13.95 -2.59
C VAL A 22 7.22 -12.63 -3.05
N SER A 23 8.12 -12.11 -2.22
CA SER A 23 8.78 -10.81 -2.36
C SER A 23 10.18 -10.99 -2.94
N ALA A 24 10.56 -10.20 -3.94
CA ALA A 24 11.98 -10.04 -4.29
C ALA A 24 12.68 -9.13 -3.26
N GLU A 25 14.02 -9.15 -3.22
CA GLU A 25 14.78 -8.11 -2.51
C GLU A 25 14.66 -6.78 -3.26
N PRO A 26 14.55 -5.64 -2.56
CA PRO A 26 14.40 -4.35 -3.23
C PRO A 26 15.66 -3.93 -3.98
N VAL A 27 15.48 -3.42 -5.20
CA VAL A 27 16.55 -3.08 -6.13
C VAL A 27 16.67 -1.56 -6.25
N TYR A 28 17.86 -1.02 -6.02
CA TYR A 28 18.15 0.41 -6.17
C TYR A 28 18.16 0.82 -7.64
N PHE A 29 17.49 1.94 -7.96
CA PHE A 29 17.57 2.58 -9.27
C PHE A 29 18.28 3.94 -9.16
N PRO A 30 19.52 4.08 -9.67
CA PRO A 30 20.26 5.34 -9.60
C PRO A 30 19.59 6.52 -10.31
N GLY A 31 18.70 6.25 -11.28
CA GLY A 31 18.02 7.29 -12.05
C GLY A 31 17.07 8.15 -11.21
N THR A 32 16.46 7.56 -10.17
CA THR A 32 15.57 8.27 -9.23
C THR A 32 16.16 8.38 -7.84
N GLY A 33 17.13 7.53 -7.49
CA GLY A 33 17.62 7.40 -6.11
C GLY A 33 16.69 6.57 -5.22
N HIS A 34 15.68 5.91 -5.81
CA HIS A 34 14.69 5.10 -5.10
C HIS A 34 15.01 3.60 -5.21
N TYR A 35 14.33 2.81 -4.40
CA TYR A 35 14.40 1.35 -4.41
C TYR A 35 13.06 0.78 -4.83
N TYR A 36 13.06 -0.33 -5.56
CA TYR A 36 11.84 -0.91 -6.11
C TYR A 36 11.78 -2.40 -5.81
N GLU A 37 10.58 -2.89 -5.53
CA GLU A 37 10.34 -4.26 -5.14
C GLU A 37 9.09 -4.80 -5.85
N ALA A 38 9.28 -5.81 -6.70
CA ALA A 38 8.18 -6.53 -7.29
C ALA A 38 7.65 -7.58 -6.30
N VAL A 39 6.35 -7.54 -6.03
CA VAL A 39 5.69 -8.45 -5.08
C VAL A 39 4.66 -9.30 -5.80
N LYS A 40 4.86 -10.62 -5.73
CA LYS A 40 4.06 -11.58 -6.49
C LYS A 40 2.85 -12.04 -5.69
N ALA A 41 1.66 -11.88 -6.23
CA ALA A 41 0.40 -12.32 -5.65
C ALA A 41 -0.31 -13.32 -6.58
N PRO A 42 0.08 -14.62 -6.58
CA PRO A 42 -0.43 -15.60 -7.54
C PRO A 42 -1.96 -15.80 -7.50
N ALA A 43 -2.60 -15.55 -6.35
CA ALA A 43 -4.05 -15.63 -6.19
C ALA A 43 -4.82 -14.42 -6.76
N GLY A 44 -4.11 -13.42 -7.28
CA GLY A 44 -4.68 -12.12 -7.65
C GLY A 44 -4.76 -11.17 -6.45
N VAL A 45 -4.63 -9.87 -6.71
CA VAL A 45 -4.71 -8.82 -5.69
C VAL A 45 -5.46 -7.61 -6.23
N THR A 46 -6.36 -7.06 -5.43
CA THR A 46 -7.03 -5.78 -5.77
C THR A 46 -6.03 -4.63 -5.65
N ARG A 47 -6.30 -3.52 -6.34
CA ARG A 47 -5.45 -2.33 -6.22
C ARG A 47 -5.38 -1.84 -4.78
N HIS A 48 -6.49 -1.85 -4.05
CA HIS A 48 -6.53 -1.38 -2.66
C HIS A 48 -5.65 -2.25 -1.75
N GLN A 49 -5.74 -3.58 -1.86
CA GLN A 49 -4.89 -4.50 -1.11
C GLN A 49 -3.40 -4.32 -1.44
N ALA A 50 -3.07 -4.13 -2.72
CA ALA A 50 -1.69 -3.87 -3.15
C ALA A 50 -1.14 -2.57 -2.52
N GLY A 51 -1.94 -1.49 -2.51
CA GLY A 51 -1.59 -0.23 -1.87
C GLY A 51 -1.38 -0.34 -0.36
N LEU A 52 -2.27 -1.05 0.35
CA LEU A 52 -2.11 -1.31 1.78
C LEU A 52 -0.85 -2.14 2.08
N ALA A 53 -0.56 -3.14 1.27
CA ALA A 53 0.60 -4.00 1.45
C ALA A 53 1.92 -3.27 1.13
N ALA A 54 1.93 -2.37 0.15
CA ALA A 54 3.05 -1.48 -0.13
C ALA A 54 3.33 -0.54 1.07
N ALA A 55 2.28 0.10 1.59
CA ALA A 55 2.37 0.97 2.76
C ALA A 55 2.85 0.21 4.01
N ALA A 56 2.41 -1.03 4.21
CA ALA A 56 2.84 -1.87 5.34
C ALA A 56 4.34 -2.21 5.30
N LYS A 57 4.98 -2.14 4.13
CA LYS A 57 6.43 -2.29 3.95
C LYS A 57 7.20 -0.98 4.04
N GLY A 58 6.52 0.15 4.28
CA GLY A 58 7.12 1.48 4.33
C GLY A 58 7.35 2.12 2.96
N GLY A 59 6.75 1.57 1.90
CA GLY A 59 6.79 2.11 0.55
C GLY A 59 5.41 2.53 0.05
N TYR A 60 5.30 2.71 -1.26
CA TYR A 60 4.05 3.01 -1.96
C TYR A 60 4.05 2.32 -3.34
N LEU A 61 2.90 2.21 -3.99
CA LEU A 61 2.86 1.67 -5.36
C LEU A 61 3.65 2.58 -6.30
N ALA A 62 4.51 1.98 -7.12
CA ALA A 62 5.52 2.70 -7.88
C ALA A 62 4.96 3.79 -8.80
N SER A 63 5.60 4.95 -8.77
CA SER A 63 5.50 6.04 -9.73
C SER A 63 6.49 5.82 -10.86
N ILE A 64 6.21 6.41 -12.04
CA ILE A 64 7.12 6.37 -13.18
C ILE A 64 7.14 7.74 -13.85
N SER A 65 8.29 8.38 -13.83
CA SER A 65 8.53 9.76 -14.29
C SER A 65 9.38 9.85 -15.56
N SER A 66 9.96 8.73 -16.01
CA SER A 66 10.85 8.67 -17.19
C SER A 66 10.77 7.33 -17.92
N GLU A 67 11.26 7.30 -19.16
CA GLU A 67 11.34 6.07 -19.97
C GLU A 67 12.36 5.08 -19.40
N GLU A 68 13.47 5.59 -18.85
CA GLU A 68 14.51 4.81 -18.18
C GLU A 68 13.95 4.14 -16.93
N GLU A 69 13.19 4.87 -16.12
CA GLU A 69 12.50 4.33 -14.95
C GLU A 69 11.46 3.28 -15.35
N ASN A 70 10.66 3.53 -16.39
CA ASN A 70 9.71 2.53 -16.88
C ASN A 70 10.40 1.24 -17.29
N THR A 71 11.52 1.35 -18.02
CA THR A 71 12.30 0.22 -18.49
C THR A 71 12.85 -0.58 -17.31
N PHE A 72 13.39 0.12 -16.30
CA PHE A 72 13.87 -0.50 -15.07
C PHE A 72 12.75 -1.20 -14.30
N VAL A 73 11.64 -0.50 -14.00
CA VAL A 73 10.52 -1.06 -13.23
C VAL A 73 9.92 -2.27 -13.95
N PHE A 74 9.72 -2.19 -15.26
CA PHE A 74 9.24 -3.32 -16.05
C PHE A 74 10.20 -4.50 -16.03
N SER A 75 11.52 -4.27 -16.02
CA SER A 75 12.51 -5.37 -15.97
C SER A 75 12.36 -6.28 -14.74
N LEU A 76 11.82 -5.76 -13.64
CA LEU A 76 11.55 -6.54 -12.41
C LEU A 76 10.40 -7.53 -12.58
N VAL A 77 9.52 -7.30 -13.57
CA VAL A 77 8.29 -8.05 -13.80
C VAL A 77 8.15 -8.57 -15.24
N ASN A 78 9.24 -8.53 -16.03
CA ASN A 78 9.27 -8.93 -17.44
C ASN A 78 9.29 -10.46 -17.62
N ASP A 79 8.30 -11.13 -17.05
CA ASP A 79 8.05 -12.55 -17.24
C ASP A 79 6.54 -12.81 -17.20
N LEU A 80 6.06 -13.74 -18.03
CA LEU A 80 4.62 -14.04 -18.16
C LEU A 80 3.97 -14.46 -16.84
N SER A 81 4.73 -14.98 -15.87
CA SER A 81 4.20 -15.38 -14.56
C SER A 81 3.79 -14.20 -13.66
N TRP A 82 4.10 -12.96 -14.04
CA TRP A 82 3.60 -11.74 -13.41
C TRP A 82 2.26 -11.26 -13.99
N PHE A 83 1.86 -11.81 -15.14
CA PHE A 83 0.66 -11.45 -15.86
C PHE A 83 -0.43 -12.50 -15.63
N THR A 84 -1.69 -12.09 -15.72
CA THR A 84 -2.83 -13.02 -15.67
C THR A 84 -2.79 -13.99 -16.84
N ASN A 85 -3.60 -15.05 -16.75
CA ASN A 85 -4.01 -15.77 -17.96
C ASN A 85 -4.74 -14.82 -18.93
N LEU A 86 -4.90 -15.26 -20.18
CA LEU A 86 -5.73 -14.53 -21.14
C LEU A 86 -7.16 -14.44 -20.60
N SER A 87 -7.70 -13.22 -20.57
CA SER A 87 -9.09 -12.93 -20.27
C SER A 87 -10.00 -13.48 -21.37
N MET A 88 -11.32 -13.41 -21.17
CA MET A 88 -12.27 -13.75 -22.23
C MET A 88 -12.20 -12.84 -23.47
N PHE A 89 -11.50 -11.70 -23.35
CA PHE A 89 -11.27 -10.74 -24.43
C PHE A 89 -9.90 -10.91 -25.10
N GLY A 90 -9.08 -11.85 -24.62
CA GLY A 90 -7.75 -12.13 -25.17
C GLY A 90 -6.64 -11.25 -24.60
N ASP A 91 -6.87 -10.65 -23.43
CA ASP A 91 -5.93 -9.70 -22.81
C ASP A 91 -5.32 -10.24 -21.52
N ARG A 92 -4.16 -9.71 -21.14
CA ARG A 92 -3.50 -10.00 -19.87
C ARG A 92 -3.34 -8.74 -19.04
N LEU A 93 -3.65 -8.84 -17.76
CA LEU A 93 -3.39 -7.78 -16.80
C LEU A 93 -2.03 -8.04 -16.13
N GLY A 94 -1.15 -7.06 -16.18
CA GLY A 94 0.13 -7.06 -15.48
C GLY A 94 0.03 -6.47 -14.06
N PRO A 95 1.18 -6.37 -13.37
CA PRO A 95 1.24 -5.84 -12.01
C PRO A 95 0.73 -4.40 -11.87
N TRP A 96 0.16 -4.10 -10.69
CA TRP A 96 -0.27 -2.75 -10.34
C TRP A 96 0.89 -1.76 -10.19
N LEU A 97 0.61 -0.51 -10.54
CA LEU A 97 1.43 0.68 -10.33
C LEU A 97 0.63 1.75 -9.55
N GLY A 98 1.26 2.88 -9.23
CA GLY A 98 0.70 3.92 -8.35
C GLY A 98 -0.28 4.91 -9.00
N GLY A 99 -0.52 4.80 -10.30
CA GLY A 99 -1.33 5.77 -11.05
C GLY A 99 -2.82 5.65 -10.71
N ILE A 100 -3.47 6.80 -10.54
CA ILE A 100 -4.91 6.91 -10.27
C ILE A 100 -5.56 7.94 -11.21
N SER A 101 -6.76 7.64 -11.71
CA SER A 101 -7.56 8.60 -12.46
C SER A 101 -8.30 9.57 -11.52
N THR A 102 -8.42 10.82 -11.96
CA THR A 102 -9.21 11.87 -11.32
C THR A 102 -10.07 12.59 -12.35
N ALA A 103 -10.98 13.46 -11.89
CA ALA A 103 -11.77 14.31 -12.79
C ALA A 103 -10.93 15.22 -13.70
N THR A 104 -9.68 15.49 -13.33
CA THR A 104 -8.77 16.37 -14.08
C THR A 104 -7.66 15.63 -14.82
N GLY A 105 -7.68 14.29 -14.83
CA GLY A 105 -6.68 13.44 -15.48
C GLY A 105 -5.98 12.48 -14.52
N TRP A 106 -4.87 11.89 -14.98
CA TRP A 106 -4.08 10.92 -14.20
C TRP A 106 -3.11 11.62 -13.26
N GLN A 107 -2.90 11.03 -12.08
CA GLN A 107 -1.88 11.45 -11.11
C GLN A 107 -1.25 10.23 -10.43
N TRP A 108 -0.06 10.40 -9.88
CA TRP A 108 0.56 9.40 -8.99
C TRP A 108 -0.04 9.49 -7.59
N SER A 109 -0.22 8.36 -6.91
CA SER A 109 -0.69 8.34 -5.51
C SER A 109 0.25 9.03 -4.52
N THR A 110 1.50 9.29 -4.92
CA THR A 110 2.51 10.03 -4.15
C THR A 110 2.33 11.54 -4.24
N GLY A 111 1.58 12.04 -5.23
CA GLY A 111 1.49 13.47 -5.55
C GLY A 111 2.61 13.96 -6.48
N GLU A 112 3.48 13.08 -6.95
CA GLU A 112 4.48 13.42 -7.98
C GLU A 112 3.82 13.87 -9.29
N PRO A 113 4.48 14.77 -10.06
CA PRO A 113 3.99 15.18 -11.36
C PRO A 113 3.80 14.00 -12.33
N PHE A 114 2.62 13.92 -12.95
CA PHE A 114 2.32 12.91 -13.97
C PHE A 114 2.74 13.40 -15.36
N THR A 115 4.06 13.45 -15.62
CA THR A 115 4.63 14.05 -16.85
C THR A 115 5.05 13.04 -17.91
N HIS A 116 5.34 11.79 -17.51
CA HIS A 116 5.66 10.71 -18.44
C HIS A 116 4.46 9.79 -18.63
N THR A 117 4.25 9.35 -19.86
CA THR A 117 3.19 8.39 -20.18
C THR A 117 3.69 7.30 -21.11
N LYS A 118 3.29 6.06 -20.84
CA LYS A 118 3.57 4.92 -21.72
C LYS A 118 2.33 4.06 -21.98
N TRP A 119 1.20 4.72 -22.18
CA TRP A 119 -0.06 4.06 -22.53
C TRP A 119 0.12 3.14 -23.75
N LYS A 120 -0.42 1.92 -23.65
CA LYS A 120 -0.64 1.09 -24.82
C LYS A 120 -1.55 1.85 -25.80
N PRO A 121 -1.36 1.74 -27.12
CA PRO A 121 -2.30 2.29 -28.08
C PRO A 121 -3.75 1.88 -27.77
N GLY A 122 -4.62 2.88 -27.62
CA GLY A 122 -6.02 2.74 -27.24
C GLY A 122 -6.32 2.87 -25.74
N GLN A 123 -5.31 3.10 -24.89
CA GLN A 123 -5.46 3.32 -23.45
C GLN A 123 -5.16 4.79 -23.09
N PRO A 124 -5.67 5.29 -21.94
CA PRO A 124 -6.68 4.66 -21.09
C PRO A 124 -8.06 4.63 -21.77
N ASP A 125 -8.87 3.61 -21.51
CA ASP A 125 -10.20 3.44 -22.11
C ASP A 125 -11.37 3.50 -21.10
N THR A 126 -11.07 3.59 -19.80
CA THR A 126 -12.06 3.68 -18.71
C THR A 126 -13.03 2.51 -18.64
N TYR A 127 -12.62 1.32 -19.11
CA TYR A 127 -13.47 0.15 -19.10
C TYR A 127 -14.01 -0.20 -17.71
N ALA A 128 -15.32 -0.50 -17.66
CA ALA A 128 -16.03 -0.99 -16.49
C ALA A 128 -15.99 -0.13 -15.20
N GLY A 129 -15.69 1.17 -15.29
CA GLY A 129 -15.75 2.04 -14.10
C GLY A 129 -15.32 3.48 -14.31
N PHE A 130 -15.70 4.35 -13.37
CA PHE A 130 -15.29 5.76 -13.35
C PHE A 130 -13.90 5.95 -12.71
N TYR A 131 -13.61 5.21 -11.63
CA TYR A 131 -12.30 5.20 -11.00
C TYR A 131 -11.42 4.16 -11.67
N GLN A 132 -10.23 4.58 -12.06
CA GLN A 132 -9.31 3.75 -12.83
C GLN A 132 -7.92 3.82 -12.21
N TYR A 133 -7.23 2.68 -12.27
CA TYR A 133 -5.92 2.49 -11.67
C TYR A 133 -4.96 1.93 -12.70
N LEU A 134 -3.71 2.39 -12.62
CA LEU A 134 -2.69 2.09 -13.61
C LEU A 134 -2.06 0.71 -13.33
N LEU A 135 -1.88 -0.08 -14.38
CA LEU A 135 -1.12 -1.31 -14.36
C LEU A 135 -0.29 -1.45 -15.65
N PHE A 136 0.66 -2.39 -15.66
CA PHE A 136 1.28 -2.82 -16.92
C PHE A 136 0.29 -3.59 -17.79
N TYR A 137 0.23 -3.26 -19.08
CA TYR A 137 -0.76 -3.81 -20.00
C TYR A 137 -0.32 -3.67 -21.46
N ASP A 138 -0.19 -4.79 -22.17
CA ASP A 138 0.17 -4.81 -23.60
C ASP A 138 -0.74 -5.75 -24.43
N GLY A 139 -2.01 -5.84 -24.05
CA GLY A 139 -2.98 -6.76 -24.65
C GLY A 139 -2.67 -8.22 -24.29
N ALA A 140 -2.51 -9.08 -25.29
CA ALA A 140 -2.21 -10.51 -25.08
C ALA A 140 -0.80 -10.81 -24.56
N ASN A 141 0.10 -9.82 -24.63
CA ASN A 141 1.52 -9.94 -24.31
C ASN A 141 1.84 -9.43 -22.91
N ALA A 142 2.97 -9.90 -22.35
CA ALA A 142 3.65 -9.18 -21.29
C ALA A 142 4.46 -8.04 -21.93
N GLY A 143 4.18 -6.79 -21.54
CA GLY A 143 4.83 -5.64 -22.15
C GLY A 143 4.92 -4.41 -21.23
N PRO A 144 5.80 -3.46 -21.56
CA PRO A 144 6.17 -2.32 -20.71
C PRO A 144 5.19 -1.15 -20.77
N THR A 145 4.13 -1.28 -21.57
CA THR A 145 3.09 -0.28 -21.78
C THR A 145 2.05 -0.32 -20.67
N TRP A 146 1.23 0.72 -20.56
CA TRP A 146 0.26 0.90 -19.49
C TRP A 146 -1.18 0.77 -19.98
N GLY A 147 -2.05 0.35 -19.07
CA GLY A 147 -3.49 0.34 -19.23
C GLY A 147 -4.17 0.71 -17.93
N ASP A 148 -5.49 0.79 -17.97
CA ASP A 148 -6.31 1.15 -16.83
C ASP A 148 -7.32 0.07 -16.44
N HIS A 149 -7.61 -0.02 -15.14
CA HIS A 149 -8.54 -1.00 -14.59
C HIS A 149 -9.23 -0.47 -13.32
N PRO A 150 -10.50 -0.85 -13.05
CA PRO A 150 -11.28 -0.33 -11.91
C PRO A 150 -10.82 -0.78 -10.52
N GLY A 151 -9.69 -1.49 -10.42
CA GLY A 151 -9.05 -1.86 -9.15
C GLY A 151 -9.62 -3.10 -8.43
N ASP A 152 -10.87 -3.47 -8.69
CA ASP A 152 -11.55 -4.64 -8.11
C ASP A 152 -11.94 -5.66 -9.17
N ALA A 153 -12.43 -6.84 -8.75
CA ALA A 153 -12.77 -7.92 -9.67
C ALA A 153 -13.87 -7.50 -10.67
N ILE A 154 -13.62 -7.74 -11.95
CA ILE A 154 -14.57 -7.53 -13.05
C ILE A 154 -14.81 -8.84 -13.81
N SER A 155 -16.02 -9.01 -14.34
CA SER A 155 -16.40 -10.23 -15.04
C SER A 155 -15.51 -10.49 -16.26
N GLY A 156 -14.97 -11.70 -16.35
CA GLY A 156 -14.14 -12.13 -17.48
C GLY A 156 -12.65 -11.85 -17.36
N PHE A 157 -12.21 -11.22 -16.27
CA PHE A 157 -10.80 -10.98 -15.96
C PHE A 157 -10.40 -11.61 -14.63
N GLU A 158 -9.17 -12.12 -14.56
CA GLU A 158 -8.51 -12.40 -13.29
C GLU A 158 -7.97 -11.07 -12.72
N LEU A 159 -7.84 -10.95 -11.39
CA LEU A 159 -7.13 -9.82 -10.79
C LEU A 159 -5.61 -9.90 -11.11
N PRO A 160 -4.92 -8.75 -11.22
CA PRO A 160 -3.47 -8.71 -11.36
C PRO A 160 -2.73 -9.59 -10.36
N ARG A 161 -1.67 -10.26 -10.83
CA ARG A 161 -0.90 -11.24 -10.04
C ARG A 161 0.32 -10.67 -9.33
N GLY A 162 0.35 -9.35 -9.15
CA GLY A 162 1.43 -8.67 -8.46
C GLY A 162 1.28 -7.16 -8.49
N TYR A 163 2.27 -6.50 -7.92
CA TYR A 163 2.40 -5.05 -7.86
C TYR A 163 3.86 -4.68 -7.64
N VAL A 164 4.24 -3.44 -8.00
CA VAL A 164 5.57 -2.92 -7.73
C VAL A 164 5.50 -1.86 -6.64
N ILE A 165 6.31 -2.04 -5.61
CA ILE A 165 6.52 -1.07 -4.54
C ILE A 165 7.74 -0.21 -4.87
N GLU A 166 7.67 1.06 -4.52
CA GLU A 166 8.78 2.01 -4.54
C GLU A 166 9.06 2.53 -3.12
N TYR A 167 10.33 2.79 -2.82
CA TYR A 167 10.82 3.31 -1.56
C TYR A 167 11.82 4.45 -1.79
N ASN A 168 11.65 5.55 -1.05
CA ASN A 168 12.58 6.68 -1.07
C ASN A 168 13.97 6.35 -0.47
N GLN A 169 14.11 5.23 0.24
CA GLN A 169 15.32 4.81 0.95
C GLN A 169 15.48 3.28 0.92
N ALA A 170 16.68 2.78 1.24
CA ALA A 170 16.95 1.36 1.15
C ALA A 170 16.07 0.56 2.13
N PRO A 171 15.39 -0.50 1.66
CA PRO A 171 14.61 -1.33 2.57
C PRO A 171 15.52 -2.11 3.50
N GLY A 172 15.26 -2.04 4.81
CA GLY A 172 16.09 -2.66 5.84
C GLY A 172 17.30 -1.83 6.31
N THR A 173 17.67 -0.72 5.65
CA THR A 173 18.42 0.33 6.35
C THR A 173 17.43 1.05 7.26
N LEU A 174 17.46 0.69 8.54
CA LEU A 174 16.65 1.25 9.64
C LEU A 174 15.92 2.56 9.31
N VAL A 175 14.74 2.45 8.73
CA VAL A 175 13.62 3.20 9.26
C VAL A 175 13.09 2.28 10.34
N PRO A 176 13.37 2.47 11.65
CA PRO A 176 12.49 1.87 12.65
C PRO A 176 11.13 2.38 12.23
N SER A 177 10.24 1.50 11.74
CA SER A 177 8.91 1.83 11.19
C SER A 177 8.50 3.19 11.71
N GLY A 178 8.76 4.26 10.95
CA GLY A 178 8.95 5.60 11.54
C GLY A 178 7.80 5.81 12.49
N VAL A 179 8.06 5.84 13.81
CA VAL A 179 7.01 5.57 14.79
C VAL A 179 5.84 6.44 14.42
N ARG A 180 4.77 5.80 13.92
CA ARG A 180 3.70 6.53 13.25
C ARG A 180 2.70 6.91 14.30
N LEU A 181 2.40 8.19 14.34
CA LEU A 181 1.25 8.70 15.05
C LEU A 181 0.02 8.51 14.16
N ASP A 182 -0.88 7.64 14.59
CA ASP A 182 -2.23 7.51 14.03
C ASP A 182 -3.17 8.45 14.79
N ILE A 183 -4.05 9.13 14.07
CA ILE A 183 -5.07 10.05 14.61
C ILE A 183 -6.43 9.59 14.10
N ASP A 184 -7.23 9.00 14.98
CA ASP A 184 -8.56 8.49 14.66
C ASP A 184 -9.64 9.34 15.35
N ARG A 185 -10.78 9.55 14.71
CA ARG A 185 -11.91 10.23 15.36
C ARG A 185 -12.64 9.26 16.29
N GLU A 186 -12.86 9.66 17.54
CA GLU A 186 -13.60 8.88 18.53
C GLU A 186 -14.70 9.78 19.12
N GLY A 187 -15.92 9.74 18.57
CA GLY A 187 -17.02 10.61 18.98
C GLY A 187 -17.15 11.93 18.22
N THR A 188 -17.92 12.88 18.77
CA THR A 188 -18.21 14.15 18.07
C THR A 188 -17.05 15.13 18.11
N ASP A 189 -16.36 15.23 19.24
CA ASP A 189 -15.36 16.28 19.50
C ASP A 189 -14.07 15.71 20.14
N GLU A 190 -13.77 14.44 19.88
CA GLU A 190 -12.62 13.76 20.44
C GLU A 190 -11.86 12.98 19.35
N VAL A 191 -10.53 12.99 19.47
CA VAL A 191 -9.62 12.19 18.66
C VAL A 191 -8.83 11.26 19.57
N MET A 192 -8.53 10.09 19.05
CA MET A 192 -7.61 9.16 19.64
C MET A 192 -6.27 9.23 18.92
N LEU A 193 -5.22 9.52 19.67
CA LEU A 193 -3.84 9.51 19.20
C LEU A 193 -3.22 8.17 19.58
N SER A 194 -2.63 7.45 18.62
CA SER A 194 -2.00 6.16 18.92
C SER A 194 -0.69 5.91 18.18
N TRP A 195 0.22 5.15 18.80
CA TRP A 195 1.50 4.77 18.22
C TRP A 195 2.01 3.43 18.81
N PRO A 196 2.95 2.73 18.16
CA PRO A 196 3.45 1.44 18.63
C PRO A 196 3.97 1.44 20.08
N ALA A 197 3.63 0.42 20.86
CA ALA A 197 4.05 0.32 22.27
C ALA A 197 5.56 0.04 22.47
N ASP A 198 6.22 -0.43 21.42
CA ASP A 198 7.67 -0.69 21.37
C ASP A 198 8.47 0.54 20.91
N ALA A 199 7.83 1.70 20.73
CA ALA A 199 8.44 2.97 20.38
C ALA A 199 9.24 3.62 21.53
N THR A 200 10.25 2.92 22.05
CA THR A 200 11.07 3.40 23.16
C THR A 200 11.79 4.69 22.81
N GLY A 201 11.80 5.67 23.72
CA GLY A 201 12.46 6.97 23.54
C GLY A 201 11.62 8.02 22.82
N TRP A 202 10.44 7.67 22.28
CA TRP A 202 9.54 8.63 21.65
C TRP A 202 8.56 9.24 22.66
N THR A 203 8.37 10.55 22.56
CA THR A 203 7.41 11.33 23.35
C THR A 203 6.41 11.99 22.41
N LEU A 204 5.12 11.93 22.76
CA LEU A 204 4.08 12.69 22.05
C LEU A 204 4.17 14.16 22.44
N GLU A 205 4.22 15.04 21.43
CA GLU A 205 4.20 16.48 21.59
C GLU A 205 3.04 17.11 20.83
N PHE A 206 2.62 18.30 21.28
CA PHE A 206 1.60 19.09 20.62
C PHE A 206 2.01 20.57 20.52
N THR A 207 1.33 21.29 19.62
CA THR A 207 1.40 22.76 19.52
C THR A 207 0.13 23.31 18.88
N THR A 208 -0.16 24.58 19.13
CA THR A 208 -1.21 25.33 18.42
C THR A 208 -0.61 26.25 17.35
N ASN A 209 0.72 26.42 17.35
CA ASN A 209 1.47 27.19 16.37
C ASN A 209 2.91 26.65 16.31
N PRO A 210 3.33 25.99 15.21
CA PRO A 210 4.69 25.47 15.07
C PRO A 210 5.79 26.52 15.28
N ALA A 211 5.52 27.79 14.99
CA ALA A 211 6.47 28.88 15.21
C ALA A 211 6.69 29.21 16.69
N SER A 212 5.75 28.84 17.57
CA SER A 212 5.83 29.04 19.04
C SER A 212 6.51 27.87 19.77
N GLY A 213 6.90 26.82 19.05
CA GLY A 213 7.52 25.62 19.61
C GLY A 213 6.52 24.50 19.92
N TRP A 214 7.03 23.39 20.44
CA TRP A 214 6.30 22.16 20.75
C TRP A 214 6.42 21.84 22.25
N ALA A 215 5.37 21.28 22.83
CA ALA A 215 5.32 20.89 24.24
C ALA A 215 4.93 19.41 24.39
N PRO A 216 5.38 18.70 25.44
CA PRO A 216 4.92 17.34 25.73
C PRO A 216 3.40 17.28 25.90
N PHE A 217 2.78 16.24 25.36
CA PHE A 217 1.34 16.03 25.51
C PHE A 217 1.00 15.72 26.98
N PRO A 218 -0.01 16.39 27.56
CA PRO A 218 -0.23 16.36 29.01
C PRO A 218 -0.89 15.07 29.51
N ALA A 219 -1.55 14.31 28.63
CA ALA A 219 -2.19 13.05 29.02
C ALA A 219 -1.18 11.88 28.93
N ALA A 220 -1.20 11.02 29.95
CA ALA A 220 -0.39 9.81 29.95
C ALA A 220 -1.02 8.74 29.01
N PRO A 221 -0.21 8.06 28.17
CA PRO A 221 -0.73 7.01 27.30
C PRO A 221 -1.11 5.74 28.06
N VAL A 222 -2.17 5.09 27.58
CA VAL A 222 -2.54 3.73 27.98
C VAL A 222 -2.13 2.74 26.89
N ILE A 223 -1.74 1.53 27.29
CA ILE A 223 -1.38 0.46 26.33
C ILE A 223 -2.61 -0.39 26.04
N SER A 224 -2.98 -0.52 24.77
CA SER A 224 -4.06 -1.40 24.31
C SER A 224 -3.75 -1.94 22.92
N ASN A 225 -3.92 -3.25 22.72
CA ASN A 225 -3.65 -3.95 21.45
C ASN A 225 -2.27 -3.63 20.84
N GLY A 226 -1.22 -3.56 21.68
CA GLY A 226 0.14 -3.29 21.23
C GLY A 226 0.43 -1.84 20.83
N LYS A 227 -0.47 -0.90 21.13
CA LYS A 227 -0.28 0.54 20.89
C LYS A 227 -0.40 1.34 22.19
N PHE A 228 0.39 2.39 22.32
CA PHE A 228 0.11 3.53 23.21
C PHE A 228 -1.06 4.33 22.65
N ARG A 229 -1.95 4.81 23.52
CA ARG A 229 -3.16 5.56 23.15
C ARG A 229 -3.40 6.70 24.14
N VAL A 230 -3.76 7.90 23.65
CA VAL A 230 -4.28 9.01 24.46
C VAL A 230 -5.48 9.67 23.79
N PRO A 231 -6.54 10.00 24.54
CA PRO A 231 -7.62 10.83 24.04
C PRO A 231 -7.23 12.32 24.00
N ASP A 232 -7.74 13.07 23.02
CA ASP A 232 -7.76 14.53 23.06
C ASP A 232 -9.15 15.09 22.70
N SER A 233 -9.65 15.99 23.55
CA SER A 233 -10.90 16.71 23.33
C SER A 233 -10.63 17.96 22.52
N THR A 234 -11.14 18.02 21.29
CA THR A 234 -11.01 19.18 20.39
C THR A 234 -12.10 20.22 20.61
N THR A 235 -12.79 20.19 21.75
CA THR A 235 -13.90 21.10 22.13
C THR A 235 -13.49 22.57 22.28
N VAL A 236 -12.24 22.94 21.97
CA VAL A 236 -11.74 24.33 22.07
C VAL A 236 -10.81 24.65 20.90
N ASP A 237 -11.15 25.70 20.16
CA ASP A 237 -10.25 26.43 19.26
C ASP A 237 -9.13 27.09 20.11
N PRO A 238 -7.83 26.97 19.78
CA PRO A 238 -7.23 26.61 18.49
C PRO A 238 -7.04 25.12 18.21
N VAL A 239 -7.09 24.79 16.91
CA VAL A 239 -6.61 23.51 16.35
C VAL A 239 -5.21 23.18 16.88
N ARG A 240 -5.03 21.95 17.35
CA ARG A 240 -3.73 21.42 17.78
C ARG A 240 -3.11 20.57 16.69
N LEU A 241 -1.79 20.66 16.58
CA LEU A 241 -0.93 19.81 15.78
C LEU A 241 -0.18 18.86 16.70
N TYR A 242 0.07 17.63 16.24
CA TYR A 242 0.74 16.59 17.02
C TYR A 242 1.94 16.03 16.28
N ARG A 243 2.94 15.57 17.03
CA ARG A 243 4.06 14.81 16.50
C ARG A 243 4.61 13.87 17.56
N LEU A 244 5.33 12.85 17.12
CA LEU A 244 6.22 12.09 17.99
C LEU A 244 7.63 12.67 17.88
N ARG A 245 8.31 12.79 19.01
CA ARG A 245 9.70 13.26 19.12
C ARG A 245 10.55 12.21 19.82
N GLN A 246 11.62 11.76 19.16
CA GLN A 246 12.66 10.91 19.74
C GLN A 246 13.70 11.73 20.51
#